data_AF-A0A7J6RKM0-F1
#
_entry.id   AF-A0A7J6RKM0-F1
#
_cell.length_a   1.000
_cell.length_b   1.000
_cell.length_c   1.000
_cell.angle_alpha   90.00
_cell.angle_beta   90.00
_cell.angle_gamma   90.00
#
_symmetry.space_group_name_H-M   'P 1'
#
loop_
_entity.id
_entity.type
_entity.pdbx_description
1 polymer ?
#
loop_
_entity_poly.entity_id
_entity_poly.type
_entity_poly.pdbx_seq_one_letter_code
_entity_poly.pdbx_strand_id
1 'polypeptide(L)'
;VDDTLKLADLGSCRGIYSRQPYTDYISTRWYRSPECLLTDGYYTYKMDIWGAGCVFFEVMALFPLFPGTDETDQVSKIHSVLGTPPAELLERFKRHGPEFMDFNFPDQEGTDDRITAHQALGRPYFTKNREEDPNYVDEEAVPTRATSGQPA
;
A
#
# COMPACT_ATOMS: atom_id res chain seq x y z
N VAL A 1 -27.50 7.75 4.12
CA VAL A 1 -26.33 7.97 5.00
C VAL A 1 -25.24 8.48 4.09
N ASP A 2 -24.60 9.61 4.39
CA ASP A 2 -23.63 10.20 3.46
C ASP A 2 -22.35 9.35 3.39
N ASP A 3 -22.00 8.86 2.20
CA ASP A 3 -20.76 8.13 1.89
C ASP A 3 -19.53 9.08 1.84
N THR A 4 -19.42 9.97 2.83
CA THR A 4 -18.39 11.00 2.88
C THR A 4 -17.20 10.54 3.74
N LEU A 5 -16.05 10.31 3.11
CA LEU A 5 -14.77 10.11 3.80
C LEU A 5 -14.15 11.45 4.21
N LYS A 6 -13.71 11.58 5.46
CA LYS A 6 -12.99 12.75 5.98
C LYS A 6 -11.75 12.30 6.74
N LEU A 7 -10.62 12.97 6.53
CA LEU A 7 -9.42 12.75 7.33
C LEU A 7 -9.57 13.40 8.72
N ALA A 8 -8.98 12.77 9.73
CA ALA A 8 -8.96 13.23 11.12
C ALA A 8 -7.55 13.03 11.71
N ASP A 9 -7.39 13.42 12.98
CA ASP A 9 -6.13 13.30 13.74
C ASP A 9 -4.91 13.96 13.07
N LEU A 10 -4.95 15.29 13.01
CA LEU A 10 -3.87 16.11 12.44
C LEU A 10 -2.75 16.41 13.47
N GLY A 11 -2.68 15.68 14.60
CA GLY A 11 -1.72 15.95 15.67
C GLY A 11 -0.25 15.75 15.26
N SER A 12 -0.03 14.96 14.22
CA SER A 12 1.28 14.67 13.64
C SER A 12 1.62 15.53 12.41
N CYS A 13 0.69 16.36 11.93
CA CYS A 13 0.89 17.13 10.70
C CYS A 13 1.96 18.21 10.85
N ARG A 14 2.71 18.43 9.77
CA ARG A 14 3.71 19.49 9.64
C ARG A 14 3.54 20.22 8.32
N GLY A 15 3.92 21.50 8.27
CA GLY A 15 3.88 22.29 7.04
C GLY A 15 4.90 21.77 6.03
N ILE A 16 4.54 21.68 4.75
CA ILE A 16 5.39 21.12 3.68
C ILE A 16 6.68 21.91 3.42
N TYR A 17 6.74 23.18 3.86
CA TYR A 17 7.91 24.05 3.74
C TYR A 17 8.72 24.16 5.04
N SER A 18 8.40 23.32 6.04
CA SER A 18 9.20 23.29 7.26
C SER A 18 10.60 22.71 7.00
N ARG A 19 11.57 23.17 7.77
CA ARG A 19 12.96 22.78 7.58
C ARG A 19 13.18 21.38 8.14
N GLN A 20 13.66 20.46 7.30
CA GLN A 20 14.13 19.14 7.72
C GLN A 20 15.40 19.25 8.61
N PRO A 21 15.68 18.26 9.47
CA PRO A 21 14.97 16.99 9.61
C PRO A 21 13.64 17.10 10.36
N TYR A 22 12.71 16.22 10.02
CA TYR A 22 11.46 16.02 10.75
C TYR A 22 11.61 14.92 11.81
N THR A 23 10.56 14.66 12.60
CA THR A 23 10.58 13.60 13.62
C THR A 23 10.58 12.23 12.96
N ASP A 24 11.58 11.43 13.31
CA ASP A 24 11.94 10.14 12.72
C ASP A 24 10.92 9.04 13.10
N TYR A 25 10.40 9.06 14.33
CA TYR A 25 9.34 8.14 14.75
C TYR A 25 7.94 8.72 14.49
N ILE A 26 7.47 8.61 13.24
CA ILE A 26 6.16 9.12 12.78
C ILE A 26 5.31 8.00 12.15
N SER A 27 3.99 8.17 12.13
CA SER A 27 3.04 7.20 11.56
C SER A 27 3.00 5.85 12.30
N THR A 28 1.88 5.15 12.15
CA THR A 28 1.75 3.75 12.56
C THR A 28 2.63 2.88 11.68
N ARG A 29 3.40 1.98 12.29
CA ARG A 29 4.48 1.22 11.66
C ARG A 29 4.13 0.59 10.31
N TRP A 30 2.97 -0.04 10.20
CA TRP A 30 2.57 -0.78 9.00
C TRP A 30 2.39 0.10 7.75
N TYR A 31 2.20 1.40 7.95
CA TYR A 31 1.98 2.39 6.89
C TYR A 31 3.18 3.34 6.73
N ARG A 32 4.28 3.09 7.44
CA ARG A 32 5.48 3.92 7.39
C ARG A 32 6.25 3.65 6.10
N SER A 33 6.64 4.73 5.41
CA SER A 33 7.40 4.64 4.18
C SER A 33 8.86 4.25 4.41
N PRO A 34 9.57 3.71 3.40
CA PRO A 34 10.96 3.31 3.53
C PRO A 34 11.85 4.46 3.98
N GLU A 35 11.66 5.67 3.44
CA GLU A 35 12.45 6.83 3.84
C GLU A 35 12.23 7.25 5.29
N CYS A 36 11.03 7.06 5.85
CA CYS A 36 10.79 7.30 7.28
C CYS A 36 11.44 6.24 8.18
N LEU A 37 11.72 5.04 7.66
CA LEU A 37 12.41 3.97 8.39
C LEU A 37 13.94 4.06 8.26
N LEU A 38 14.41 4.56 7.12
CA LEU A 38 15.80 4.46 6.69
C LEU A 38 16.55 5.80 6.72
N THR A 39 15.88 6.89 7.12
CA THR A 39 16.49 8.22 7.24
C THR A 39 16.23 8.86 8.60
N ASP A 40 17.12 9.77 9.00
CA ASP A 40 17.03 10.58 10.21
C ASP A 40 16.16 11.82 9.96
N GLY A 41 14.87 11.59 9.66
CA GLY A 41 13.91 12.68 9.45
C GLY A 41 13.91 13.33 8.06
N TYR A 42 14.55 12.72 7.06
CA TYR A 42 14.64 13.23 5.68
C TYR A 42 13.58 12.61 4.77
N TYR A 43 12.32 13.01 4.98
CA TYR A 43 11.18 12.58 4.18
C TYR A 43 10.34 13.75 3.67
N THR A 44 9.39 13.46 2.80
CA THR A 44 8.53 14.48 2.15
C THR A 44 7.07 14.08 2.25
N TYR A 45 6.15 14.93 1.79
CA TYR A 45 4.72 14.61 1.69
C TYR A 45 4.42 13.31 0.91
N LYS A 46 5.38 12.79 0.14
CA LYS A 46 5.25 11.49 -0.56
C LYS A 46 5.08 10.31 0.41
N MET A 47 5.49 10.45 1.68
CA MET A 47 5.23 9.42 2.70
C MET A 47 3.73 9.19 2.93
N ASP A 48 2.88 10.22 2.77
CA ASP A 48 1.43 10.10 2.89
C ASP A 48 0.85 9.28 1.72
N ILE A 49 1.43 9.42 0.52
CA ILE A 49 1.04 8.65 -0.67
C ILE A 49 1.37 7.16 -0.48
N TRP A 50 2.53 6.86 0.12
CA TRP A 50 2.88 5.50 0.50
C TRP A 50 1.88 4.90 1.50
N GLY A 51 1.58 5.64 2.57
CA GLY A 51 0.61 5.22 3.59
C GLY A 51 -0.79 4.98 2.99
N ALA A 52 -1.25 5.88 2.11
CA ALA A 52 -2.51 5.72 1.39
C ALA A 52 -2.52 4.46 0.51
N GLY A 53 -1.40 4.13 -0.16
CA GLY A 53 -1.26 2.89 -0.91
C GLY A 53 -1.36 1.63 -0.04
N CYS A 54 -0.77 1.66 1.15
CA CYS A 54 -0.87 0.58 2.13
C CYS A 54 -2.31 0.41 2.65
N VAL A 55 -3.00 1.50 2.96
CA VAL A 55 -4.42 1.49 3.37
C VAL A 55 -5.31 0.96 2.24
N PHE A 56 -5.08 1.43 1.00
CA PHE A 56 -5.82 0.96 -0.17
C PHE A 56 -5.66 -0.56 -0.34
N PHE A 57 -4.43 -1.07 -0.25
CA PHE A 57 -4.19 -2.51 -0.27
C PHE A 57 -4.95 -3.22 0.85
N GLU A 58 -4.90 -2.71 2.08
CA GLU A 58 -5.52 -3.38 3.23
C GLU A 58 -7.05 -3.44 3.11
N VAL A 59 -7.70 -2.38 2.65
CA VAL A 59 -9.14 -2.38 2.36
C VAL A 59 -9.49 -3.44 1.32
N MET A 60 -8.62 -3.63 0.33
CA MET A 60 -8.80 -4.58 -0.75
C MET A 60 -8.54 -6.03 -0.33
N ALA A 61 -7.43 -6.26 0.37
CA ALA A 61 -6.94 -7.58 0.72
C ALA A 61 -7.57 -8.11 2.02
N LEU A 62 -8.11 -7.21 2.86
CA LEU A 62 -8.58 -7.46 4.23
C LEU A 62 -7.47 -7.91 5.19
N PHE A 63 -6.21 -7.63 4.84
CA PHE A 63 -5.03 -7.80 5.69
C PHE A 63 -3.99 -6.72 5.33
N PRO A 64 -3.14 -6.31 6.28
CA PRO A 64 -2.14 -5.25 6.05
C PRO A 64 -1.05 -5.70 5.06
N LEU A 65 -0.58 -4.75 4.24
CA LEU A 65 0.47 -5.02 3.24
C LEU A 65 1.82 -5.34 3.89
N PHE A 66 2.19 -4.61 4.94
CA PHE A 66 3.48 -4.73 5.63
C PHE A 66 3.30 -4.81 7.15
N PRO A 67 2.88 -5.97 7.71
CA PRO A 67 2.63 -6.11 9.15
C PRO A 67 3.91 -6.33 9.95
N GLY A 68 4.82 -5.36 9.99
CA GLY A 68 6.06 -5.44 10.76
C GLY A 68 5.84 -5.45 12.27
N THR A 69 6.57 -6.31 12.96
CA THR A 69 6.58 -6.45 14.43
C THR A 69 7.51 -5.43 15.09
N ASP A 70 8.58 -5.04 14.40
CA ASP A 70 9.51 -3.95 14.74
C ASP A 70 10.01 -3.25 13.45
N GLU A 71 10.93 -2.29 13.57
CA GLU A 71 11.42 -1.50 12.42
C GLU A 71 12.24 -2.34 11.43
N THR A 72 13.04 -3.28 11.93
CA THR A 72 13.84 -4.18 11.09
C THR A 72 12.94 -5.13 10.31
N ASP A 73 11.95 -5.72 10.97
CA ASP A 73 10.94 -6.57 10.35
C ASP A 73 10.06 -5.78 9.35
N GLN A 74 9.73 -4.51 9.65
CA GLN A 74 9.01 -3.64 8.72
C GLN A 74 9.82 -3.42 7.42
N VAL A 75 11.11 -3.08 7.54
CA VAL A 75 12.01 -2.92 6.40
C VAL A 75 12.15 -4.24 5.63
N SER A 76 12.29 -5.37 6.32
CA SER A 76 12.37 -6.69 5.70
C SER A 76 11.11 -7.04 4.90
N LYS A 77 9.91 -6.75 5.42
CA LYS A 77 8.66 -6.97 4.69
C LYS A 77 8.55 -6.10 3.45
N ILE A 78 8.95 -4.84 3.54
CA ILE A 78 8.99 -3.95 2.37
C ILE A 78 9.96 -4.49 1.32
N HIS A 79 11.18 -4.84 1.72
CA HIS A 79 12.19 -5.43 0.84
C HIS A 79 11.71 -6.74 0.22
N SER A 80 10.94 -7.55 0.96
CA SER A 80 10.41 -8.80 0.43
C SER A 80 9.46 -8.61 -0.76
N VAL A 81 8.72 -7.49 -0.79
CA VAL A 81 7.75 -7.17 -1.84
C VAL A 81 8.38 -6.35 -2.96
N LEU A 82 9.14 -5.31 -2.62
CA LEU A 82 9.71 -4.40 -3.62
C LEU A 82 11.05 -4.87 -4.19
N GLY A 83 11.70 -5.81 -3.52
CA GLY A 83 13.05 -6.24 -3.84
C GLY A 83 14.10 -5.22 -3.43
N THR A 84 15.30 -5.44 -3.93
CA THR A 84 16.49 -4.67 -3.57
C THR A 84 16.43 -3.29 -4.20
N PRO A 85 16.54 -2.20 -3.40
CA PRO A 85 16.51 -0.86 -3.95
C PRO A 85 17.70 -0.62 -4.91
N PRO A 86 17.52 0.19 -5.96
CA PRO A 86 18.62 0.58 -6.83
C PRO A 86 19.76 1.24 -6.05
N ALA A 87 21.00 1.05 -6.49
CA ALA A 87 22.19 1.60 -5.81
C ALA A 87 22.09 3.11 -5.54
N GLU A 88 21.58 3.90 -6.48
CA GLU A 88 21.38 5.35 -6.30
C GLU A 88 20.44 5.67 -5.12
N LEU A 89 19.38 4.88 -4.94
CA LEU A 89 18.44 5.05 -3.85
C LEU A 89 19.06 4.65 -2.51
N LEU A 90 19.83 3.55 -2.48
CA LEU A 90 20.59 3.15 -1.29
C LEU A 90 21.60 4.21 -0.85
N GLU A 91 22.33 4.80 -1.79
CA GLU A 91 23.27 5.89 -1.49
C GLU A 91 22.57 7.14 -0.93
N ARG A 92 21.34 7.41 -1.38
CA ARG A 92 20.53 8.48 -0.78
C ARG A 92 20.10 8.15 0.64
N PHE A 93 19.70 6.91 0.93
CA PHE A 93 19.39 6.49 2.29
C PHE A 93 20.61 6.57 3.19
N LYS A 94 21.77 6.05 2.78
CA LYS A 94 23.03 6.15 3.55
C LYS A 94 23.41 7.59 3.88
N ARG A 95 23.23 8.53 2.94
CA ARG A 95 23.54 9.95 3.15
C ARG A 95 22.68 10.60 4.24
N HIS A 96 21.44 10.15 4.37
CA HIS A 96 20.44 10.74 5.25
C HIS A 96 20.06 9.85 6.43
N GLY A 97 20.68 8.67 6.54
CA GLY A 97 20.39 7.66 7.53
C GLY A 97 21.30 7.75 8.77
N PRO A 98 20.94 7.05 9.85
CA PRO A 98 21.77 6.98 11.04
C PRO A 98 23.12 6.30 10.74
N GLU A 99 24.21 6.80 11.31
CA GLU A 99 25.56 6.23 11.09
C GLU A 99 25.68 4.75 11.49
N PHE A 100 24.85 4.29 12.42
CA PHE A 100 24.84 2.92 12.92
C PHE A 100 23.94 1.97 12.12
N MET A 101 23.18 2.46 11.14
CA MET A 101 22.30 1.63 10.32
C MET A 101 23.09 0.97 9.19
N ASP A 102 23.06 -0.36 9.14
CA ASP A 102 23.64 -1.11 8.03
C ASP A 102 22.60 -1.27 6.91
N PHE A 103 22.93 -0.76 5.72
CA PHE A 103 22.08 -0.81 4.52
C PHE A 103 22.42 -2.01 3.61
N ASN A 104 22.75 -3.14 4.23
CA ASN A 104 23.05 -4.38 3.52
C ASN A 104 21.75 -5.13 3.17
N PHE A 105 21.15 -4.75 2.05
CA PHE A 105 20.02 -5.48 1.47
C PHE A 105 20.53 -6.64 0.62
N PRO A 106 20.17 -7.90 0.93
CA PRO A 106 20.55 -9.01 0.07
C PRO A 106 19.87 -8.88 -1.29
N ASP A 107 20.62 -9.17 -2.36
CA ASP A 107 20.09 -9.14 -3.73
C ASP A 107 18.87 -10.05 -3.85
N GLN A 108 17.75 -9.42 -4.15
CA GLN A 108 16.44 -10.02 -4.20
C GLN A 108 15.57 -9.24 -5.19
N GLU A 109 14.89 -9.97 -6.08
CA GLU A 109 13.81 -9.41 -6.89
C GLU A 109 12.54 -9.25 -6.04
N GLY A 110 11.80 -8.18 -6.30
CA GLY A 110 10.49 -7.99 -5.68
C GLY A 110 9.51 -9.07 -6.13
N THR A 111 8.52 -9.36 -5.29
CA THR A 111 7.43 -10.25 -5.69
C THR A 111 6.33 -9.49 -6.45
N ASP A 112 5.76 -10.12 -7.48
CA ASP A 112 4.52 -9.69 -8.13
C ASP A 112 3.29 -10.40 -7.56
N ASP A 113 3.31 -10.76 -6.28
CA ASP A 113 2.14 -11.29 -5.55
C ASP A 113 1.04 -10.24 -5.31
N ARG A 114 1.08 -9.12 -6.04
CA ARG A 114 0.02 -8.13 -6.06
C ARG A 114 -1.25 -8.80 -6.55
N ILE A 115 -2.34 -8.61 -5.82
CA ILE A 115 -3.64 -9.12 -6.27
C ILE A 115 -3.95 -8.57 -7.66
N THR A 116 -4.40 -9.44 -8.56
CA THR A 116 -4.79 -8.99 -9.90
C THR A 116 -6.04 -8.10 -9.81
N ALA A 117 -6.27 -7.24 -10.80
CA ALA A 117 -7.48 -6.41 -10.84
C ALA A 117 -8.76 -7.26 -10.68
N HIS A 118 -8.81 -8.43 -11.31
CA HIS A 118 -9.90 -9.39 -11.16
C HIS A 118 -10.04 -9.89 -9.71
N GLN A 119 -8.94 -10.31 -9.07
CA GLN A 119 -8.95 -10.74 -7.67
C GLN A 119 -9.34 -9.62 -6.71
N ALA A 120 -8.98 -8.36 -7.04
CA ALA A 120 -9.35 -7.19 -6.28
C ALA A 120 -10.86 -6.93 -6.40
N LEU A 121 -11.42 -6.91 -7.62
CA LEU A 121 -12.84 -6.70 -7.88
C LEU A 121 -13.77 -7.76 -7.28
N GLY A 122 -13.27 -8.99 -7.07
CA GLY A 122 -14.02 -10.06 -6.40
C GLY A 122 -14.10 -9.96 -4.87
N ARG A 123 -13.52 -8.92 -4.24
CA ARG A 123 -13.47 -8.79 -2.77
C ARG A 123 -14.76 -8.21 -2.20
N PRO A 124 -15.13 -8.56 -0.94
CA PRO A 124 -16.39 -8.17 -0.31
C PRO A 124 -16.74 -6.68 -0.39
N TYR A 125 -15.72 -5.81 -0.39
CA TYR A 125 -15.88 -4.37 -0.53
C TYR A 125 -16.46 -3.97 -1.90
N PHE A 126 -15.99 -4.58 -2.99
CA PHE A 126 -16.47 -4.28 -4.34
C PHE A 126 -17.65 -5.14 -4.77
N THR A 127 -17.86 -6.30 -4.16
CA THR A 127 -19.05 -7.12 -4.47
C THR A 127 -20.30 -6.60 -3.78
N LYS A 128 -20.22 -6.09 -2.54
CA LYS A 128 -21.38 -5.49 -1.85
C LYS A 128 -21.82 -4.16 -2.47
N ASN A 129 -20.87 -3.32 -2.87
CA ASN A 129 -21.17 -2.01 -3.45
C ASN A 129 -21.57 -2.08 -4.95
N ARG A 130 -21.45 -3.26 -5.59
CA ARG A 130 -21.84 -3.48 -7.00
C ARG A 130 -23.35 -3.54 -7.19
N GLU A 131 -24.07 -4.13 -6.23
CA GLU A 131 -25.54 -4.29 -6.31
C GLU A 131 -26.30 -2.99 -6.01
N GLU A 132 -25.62 -2.00 -5.40
CA GLU A 132 -26.21 -0.70 -5.02
C GLU A 132 -25.87 0.43 -6.00
N ASP A 133 -25.01 0.20 -7.00
CA ASP A 133 -24.66 1.21 -8.02
C ASP A 133 -25.69 1.20 -9.17
N PRO A 134 -26.50 2.27 -9.33
CA PRO A 134 -27.53 2.35 -10.38
C PRO A 134 -26.95 2.45 -11.81
N ASN A 135 -25.63 2.59 -11.98
CA ASN A 135 -24.95 2.62 -13.28
C ASN A 135 -24.15 1.33 -13.55
N TYR A 136 -24.20 0.34 -12.67
CA TYR A 136 -23.51 -0.93 -12.89
C TYR A 136 -24.17 -1.74 -14.01
N VAL A 137 -23.38 -2.12 -15.02
CA VAL A 137 -23.81 -3.00 -16.11
C VAL A 137 -23.08 -4.32 -15.96
N ASP A 138 -23.82 -5.40 -15.74
CA ASP A 138 -23.26 -6.75 -15.66
C ASP A 138 -22.93 -7.27 -17.06
N GLU A 139 -21.68 -7.11 -17.49
CA GLU A 139 -21.20 -7.61 -18.79
C GLU A 139 -21.05 -9.15 -18.83
N GLU A 140 -21.12 -9.87 -17.70
CA GLU A 140 -20.99 -11.33 -17.63
C GLU A 140 -22.34 -12.08 -17.62
N ALA A 141 -23.47 -11.37 -17.59
CA ALA A 141 -24.80 -11.96 -17.75
C ALA A 141 -25.07 -12.38 -19.21
N VAL A 142 -24.22 -13.25 -19.77
CA VAL A 142 -24.50 -13.93 -21.03
C VAL A 142 -25.65 -14.91 -20.77
N PRO A 143 -26.83 -14.74 -21.38
CA PRO A 143 -27.88 -15.72 -21.20
C PRO A 143 -27.42 -17.04 -21.82
N THR A 144 -27.20 -18.06 -20.99
CA THR A 144 -27.07 -19.44 -21.45
C THR A 144 -28.32 -19.76 -22.25
N ARG A 145 -28.15 -19.75 -23.58
CA ARG A 145 -29.19 -20.09 -24.54
C ARG A 145 -29.61 -21.52 -24.22
N ALA A 146 -30.81 -21.67 -23.66
CA ALA A 146 -31.40 -22.97 -23.41
C ALA A 146 -31.38 -23.76 -24.72
N THR A 147 -30.60 -24.83 -24.76
CA THR A 147 -30.71 -25.83 -25.82
C THR A 147 -32.08 -26.46 -25.66
N SER A 148 -33.05 -25.96 -26.44
CA SER A 148 -34.34 -26.60 -26.59
C SER A 148 -34.11 -27.98 -27.18
N GLY A 149 -34.19 -29.01 -26.34
CA GLY A 149 -34.44 -30.36 -26.81
C GLY A 149 -35.81 -30.38 -27.49
N GLN A 150 -35.83 -30.72 -28.77
CA GLN A 150 -37.03 -31.25 -29.41
C GLN A 150 -36.89 -32.78 -29.50
N PRO A 151 -37.90 -33.55 -29.08
CA PRO A 151 -37.88 -35.01 -29.18
C PRO A 151 -38.52 -35.50 -30.49
N ALA A 152 -38.25 -36.79 -30.75
CA ALA A 152 -38.72 -37.70 -31.81
C ALA A 152 -37.93 -37.67 -33.14
#